data_AF-A0A9D3Y1T1-F1
#
_entry.id   AF-A0A9D3Y1T1-F1
#
_cell.length_a   1.000
_cell.length_b   1.000
_cell.length_c   1.000
_cell.angle_alpha   90.00
_cell.angle_beta   90.00
_cell.angle_gamma   90.00
#
_symmetry.space_group_name_H-M   'P 1'
#
loop_
_entity.id
_entity.type
_entity.pdbx_description
1 polymer ?
#
loop_
_entity_poly.entity_id
_entity_poly.type
_entity_poly.pdbx_seq_one_letter_code
_entity_poly.pdbx_strand_id
1 'polypeptide(L)'
;MATVAGTYLHVSDIVVIIVYFLLVLFVGLWSSRKNRGSAGGYFLAGRNMNWIPVGASLFASNIGSLHFVGMVGSGAAAGIAIYLYELNAMYVLMILAYIFLPVYIASGVFTMPEYLKLRFGGNRIQIYLAVLALLVYIFTKISADLYAGAIFIEQSLNWNIYLSILVLLAVAAVFTIAGGLTAVIWTDFIQTIIMLIGALVLAVMAFIEVGGIAGIKAKYPDAVSNHTRHSEANSTCGRPRGDYMHLFRDPVTGDIPWPGLIGITINSIWYWCSDQRLWGVQTRKYVKKCAAVLGAVQT
;
A
#
# COMPACT_ATOMS: atom_id res chain seq x y z
N MET A 1 6.83 28.23 11.81
CA MET A 1 7.36 26.95 11.29
C MET A 1 7.76 26.15 12.53
N ALA A 2 6.80 25.46 13.15
CA ALA A 2 7.03 24.79 14.43
C ALA A 2 7.70 23.44 14.14
N THR A 3 8.98 23.36 14.49
CA THR A 3 9.75 22.11 14.53
C THR A 3 9.16 21.24 15.63
N VAL A 4 8.66 20.05 15.29
CA VAL A 4 8.42 18.99 16.27
C VAL A 4 9.73 18.79 17.02
N ALA A 5 9.69 18.85 18.36
CA ALA A 5 10.87 18.63 19.19
C ALA A 5 11.53 17.31 18.76
N GLY A 6 12.76 17.43 18.25
CA GLY A 6 13.38 16.42 17.42
C GLY A 6 13.55 15.09 18.12
N THR A 7 12.87 14.06 17.60
CA THR A 7 13.43 12.71 17.64
C THR A 7 14.62 12.71 16.69
N TYR A 8 15.81 13.02 17.21
CA TYR A 8 17.03 12.80 16.47
C TYR A 8 17.22 11.29 16.33
N LEU A 9 17.24 10.77 15.10
CA LEU A 9 17.62 9.38 14.86
C LEU A 9 18.99 9.15 15.49
N HIS A 10 19.08 8.15 16.37
CA HIS A 10 20.36 7.75 16.91
C HIS A 10 21.22 7.16 15.78
N VAL A 11 22.53 7.18 15.98
CA VAL A 11 23.47 6.60 15.01
C VAL A 11 23.12 5.13 14.72
N SER A 12 22.61 4.40 15.72
CA SER A 12 22.09 3.04 15.56
C SER A 12 20.98 2.96 14.52
N ASP A 13 20.04 3.90 14.51
CA ASP A 13 18.86 3.89 13.64
C ASP A 13 19.29 4.16 12.19
N ILE A 14 20.21 5.11 12.00
CA ILE A 14 20.78 5.41 10.68
C ILE A 14 21.55 4.20 10.13
N VAL A 15 22.32 3.51 10.97
CA VAL A 15 23.04 2.29 10.57
C VAL A 15 22.05 1.21 10.11
N VAL A 16 20.95 0.99 10.83
CA VAL A 16 19.91 0.04 10.45
C VAL A 16 19.28 0.40 9.10
N ILE A 17 19.00 1.69 8.85
CA ILE A 17 18.46 2.16 7.57
C ILE A 17 19.45 1.90 6.43
N ILE A 18 20.73 2.22 6.62
CA ILE A 18 21.76 1.99 5.58
C ILE A 18 21.91 0.50 5.30
N VAL A 19 21.95 -0.35 6.34
CA VAL A 19 22.03 -1.81 6.20
C VAL A 19 20.81 -2.34 5.45
N TYR A 20 19.61 -1.82 5.73
CA TYR A 20 18.40 -2.17 4.99
C TYR A 20 18.53 -1.85 3.49
N PHE A 21 18.94 -0.63 3.13
CA PHE A 21 19.11 -0.26 1.72
C PHE A 21 20.19 -1.10 1.02
N LEU A 22 21.29 -1.39 1.71
CA LEU A 22 22.34 -2.28 1.19
C LEU A 22 21.85 -3.71 0.99
N LEU A 23 21.05 -4.24 1.91
CA LEU A 23 20.44 -5.57 1.80
C LEU A 23 19.52 -5.63 0.57
N VAL A 24 18.63 -4.65 0.41
CA VAL A 24 17.71 -4.58 -0.73
C VAL A 24 18.48 -4.47 -2.06
N LEU A 25 19.51 -3.61 -2.12
CA LEU A 25 20.39 -3.51 -3.29
C LEU A 25 21.13 -4.82 -3.57
N PHE A 26 21.67 -5.46 -2.55
CA PHE A 26 22.38 -6.72 -2.66
C PHE A 26 21.47 -7.82 -3.23
N VAL A 27 20.26 -7.97 -2.68
CA VAL A 27 19.28 -8.96 -3.15
C VAL A 27 18.83 -8.65 -4.58
N GLY A 28 18.59 -7.38 -4.90
CA GLY A 28 18.22 -6.96 -6.25
C GLY A 28 19.31 -7.30 -7.28
N LEU A 29 20.57 -6.95 -6.99
CA LEU A 29 21.72 -7.23 -7.86
C LEU A 29 22.02 -8.74 -7.96
N TRP A 30 21.95 -9.47 -6.85
CA TRP A 30 22.16 -10.92 -6.81
C TRP A 30 21.11 -11.66 -7.64
N SER A 31 19.84 -11.26 -7.51
CA SER A 31 18.72 -11.81 -8.28
C SER A 31 18.86 -11.49 -9.77
N SER A 32 19.23 -10.26 -10.12
CA SER A 32 19.43 -9.79 -11.50
C SER A 32 20.53 -10.58 -12.24
N ARG A 33 21.59 -11.00 -11.53
CA ARG A 33 22.69 -11.79 -12.13
C ARG A 33 22.28 -13.18 -12.62
N LYS A 34 21.25 -13.81 -12.02
CA LYS A 34 20.86 -15.19 -12.37
C LYS A 34 20.06 -15.31 -13.68
N ASN A 35 19.45 -14.23 -14.17
CA ASN A 35 18.48 -14.28 -15.29
C ASN A 35 18.85 -13.40 -16.51
N ARG A 36 20.10 -12.91 -16.60
CA ARG A 36 20.54 -12.03 -17.71
C ARG A 36 20.62 -12.69 -19.10
N GLY A 37 20.52 -14.01 -19.20
CA GLY A 37 20.73 -14.75 -20.46
C GLY A 37 19.52 -14.82 -21.41
N SER A 38 18.31 -14.38 -21.03
CA SER A 38 17.15 -14.42 -21.92
C SER A 38 16.12 -13.33 -21.58
N ALA A 39 15.48 -12.74 -22.61
CA ALA A 39 14.40 -11.77 -22.43
C ALA A 39 13.23 -12.34 -21.60
N GLY A 40 13.00 -13.66 -21.67
CA GLY A 40 12.04 -14.36 -20.82
C GLY A 40 12.46 -14.47 -19.34
N GLY A 41 13.76 -14.52 -19.05
CA GLY A 41 14.26 -14.44 -17.66
C GLY A 41 14.11 -13.04 -17.06
N TYR A 42 14.30 -12.00 -17.88
CA TYR A 42 14.14 -10.61 -17.46
C TYR A 42 12.67 -10.18 -17.30
N PHE A 43 11.77 -10.63 -18.19
CA PHE A 43 10.35 -10.24 -18.20
C PHE A 43 9.36 -11.29 -17.65
N LEU A 44 9.68 -12.58 -17.62
CA LEU A 44 8.77 -13.64 -17.14
C LEU A 44 9.24 -14.34 -15.86
N ALA A 45 10.32 -13.87 -15.21
CA ALA A 45 10.77 -14.37 -13.92
C ALA A 45 10.91 -15.92 -13.78
N GLY A 46 11.18 -16.62 -14.90
CA GLY A 46 11.32 -18.07 -14.94
C GLY A 46 10.02 -18.85 -14.65
N ARG A 47 9.72 -19.87 -15.45
CA ARG A 47 8.50 -20.70 -15.30
C ARG A 47 8.35 -21.45 -13.95
N ASN A 48 9.34 -21.40 -13.06
CA ASN A 48 9.43 -22.20 -11.82
C ASN A 48 9.41 -21.36 -10.51
N MET A 49 8.87 -20.14 -10.51
CA MET A 49 8.80 -19.36 -9.28
C MET A 49 7.79 -19.95 -8.27
N ASN A 50 8.19 -20.06 -7.00
CA ASN A 50 7.31 -20.46 -5.91
C ASN A 50 6.18 -19.43 -5.72
N TRP A 51 5.01 -19.92 -5.29
CA TRP A 51 3.80 -19.09 -5.15
C TRP A 51 3.86 -18.07 -4.02
N ILE A 52 4.65 -18.35 -2.99
CA ILE A 52 4.77 -17.51 -1.80
C ILE A 52 5.41 -16.15 -2.15
N PRO A 53 6.59 -16.07 -2.81
CA PRO A 53 7.14 -14.79 -3.27
C PRO A 53 6.20 -14.00 -4.20
N VAL A 54 5.44 -14.70 -5.05
CA VAL A 54 4.47 -14.05 -5.95
C VAL A 54 3.31 -13.43 -5.17
N GLY A 55 2.77 -14.14 -4.19
CA GLY A 55 1.72 -13.62 -3.30
C GLY A 55 2.20 -12.46 -2.43
N ALA A 56 3.42 -12.54 -1.92
CA ALA A 56 4.03 -11.46 -1.14
C ALA A 56 4.28 -10.21 -2.01
N SER A 57 4.77 -10.37 -3.24
CA SER A 57 4.94 -9.23 -4.16
C SER A 57 3.61 -8.59 -4.55
N LEU A 58 2.54 -9.39 -4.73
CA LEU A 58 1.18 -8.89 -4.90
C LEU A 58 0.70 -8.06 -3.70
N PHE A 59 1.03 -8.49 -2.48
CA PHE A 59 0.73 -7.74 -1.26
C PHE A 59 1.57 -6.46 -1.15
N ALA A 60 2.90 -6.57 -1.32
CA ALA A 60 3.84 -5.45 -1.29
C ALA A 60 3.48 -4.35 -2.29
N SER A 61 3.00 -4.74 -3.49
CA SER A 61 2.60 -3.79 -4.54
C SER A 61 1.38 -2.94 -4.14
N ASN A 62 0.58 -3.40 -3.18
CA ASN A 62 -0.59 -2.67 -2.70
C ASN A 62 -0.29 -1.86 -1.45
N ILE A 63 0.58 -2.36 -0.56
CA ILE A 63 0.92 -1.69 0.70
C ILE A 63 2.04 -0.69 0.47
N GLY A 64 1.71 0.60 0.62
CA GLY A 64 2.65 1.72 0.44
C GLY A 64 2.70 2.66 1.64
N SER A 65 3.42 3.77 1.47
CA SER A 65 3.50 4.86 2.46
C SER A 65 2.11 5.43 2.81
N LEU A 66 1.16 5.41 1.86
CA LEU A 66 -0.23 5.78 2.11
C LEU A 66 -0.90 4.92 3.19
N HIS A 67 -0.55 3.64 3.32
CA HIS A 67 -1.15 2.77 4.33
C HIS A 67 -0.59 3.10 5.73
N PHE A 68 0.74 3.23 5.83
CA PHE A 68 1.42 3.50 7.10
C PHE A 68 1.25 4.93 7.61
N VAL A 69 1.12 5.92 6.74
CA VAL A 69 0.96 7.33 7.15
C VAL A 69 -0.50 7.78 6.98
N GLY A 70 -1.10 7.50 5.82
CA GLY A 70 -2.45 7.95 5.49
C GLY A 70 -3.55 7.20 6.25
N MET A 71 -3.57 5.86 6.19
CA MET A 71 -4.60 5.08 6.89
C MET A 71 -4.39 5.06 8.40
N VAL A 72 -3.15 4.95 8.89
CA VAL A 72 -2.88 5.06 10.33
C VAL A 72 -3.26 6.46 10.84
N GLY A 73 -2.91 7.52 10.11
CA GLY A 73 -3.30 8.90 10.47
C GLY A 73 -4.80 9.12 10.45
N SER A 74 -5.50 8.56 9.46
CA SER A 74 -6.96 8.55 9.44
C SER A 74 -7.50 7.76 10.64
N GLY A 75 -6.89 6.62 10.99
CA GLY A 75 -7.26 5.76 12.12
C GLY A 75 -7.13 6.48 13.46
N ALA A 76 -6.08 7.29 13.60
CA ALA A 76 -5.88 8.15 14.77
C ALA A 76 -6.93 9.28 14.87
N ALA A 77 -7.49 9.75 13.75
CA ALA A 77 -8.51 10.80 13.74
C ALA A 77 -9.95 10.24 13.88
N ALA A 78 -10.30 9.23 13.09
CA ALA A 78 -11.66 8.71 12.97
C ALA A 78 -11.93 7.46 13.84
N GLY A 79 -10.90 6.75 14.29
CA GLY A 79 -11.02 5.53 15.09
C GLY A 79 -11.22 4.27 14.24
N ILE A 80 -11.94 3.27 14.79
CA ILE A 80 -12.00 1.91 14.23
C ILE A 80 -12.80 1.82 12.92
N ALA A 81 -13.57 2.84 12.54
CA ALA A 81 -14.40 2.82 11.33
C ALA A 81 -13.60 2.73 10.03
N ILE A 82 -12.31 3.05 10.02
CA ILE A 82 -11.48 2.88 8.83
C ILE A 82 -11.20 1.41 8.53
N TYR A 83 -11.31 0.54 9.54
CA TYR A 83 -11.18 -0.90 9.36
C TYR A 83 -12.18 -1.48 8.34
N LEU A 84 -13.34 -0.84 8.12
CA LEU A 84 -14.30 -1.31 7.11
C LEU A 84 -13.73 -1.22 5.69
N TYR A 85 -12.78 -0.32 5.43
CA TYR A 85 -12.13 -0.22 4.13
C TYR A 85 -11.39 -1.52 3.79
N GLU A 86 -10.60 -2.03 4.74
CA GLU A 86 -9.84 -3.28 4.60
C GLU A 86 -10.75 -4.52 4.65
N LEU A 87 -11.74 -4.51 5.55
CA LEU A 87 -12.71 -5.61 5.63
C LEU A 87 -13.52 -5.73 4.33
N ASN A 88 -13.86 -4.62 3.69
CA ASN A 88 -14.50 -4.61 2.38
C ASN A 88 -13.57 -5.13 1.28
N ALA A 89 -12.30 -4.71 1.28
CA ALA A 89 -11.28 -5.20 0.36
C ALA A 89 -11.15 -6.74 0.40
N MET A 90 -11.20 -7.35 1.59
CA MET A 90 -11.16 -8.80 1.76
C MET A 90 -12.27 -9.52 0.98
N TYR A 91 -13.52 -9.06 1.09
CA TYR A 91 -14.63 -9.68 0.36
C TYR A 91 -14.52 -9.48 -1.15
N VAL A 92 -14.06 -8.31 -1.60
CA VAL A 92 -13.85 -8.05 -3.03
C VAL A 92 -12.71 -8.90 -3.59
N LEU A 93 -11.64 -9.15 -2.82
CA LEU A 93 -10.56 -10.06 -3.21
C LEU A 93 -11.04 -11.50 -3.40
N MET A 94 -12.02 -11.96 -2.60
CA MET A 94 -12.68 -13.24 -2.84
C MET A 94 -13.45 -13.23 -4.16
N ILE A 95 -14.24 -12.19 -4.42
CA ILE A 95 -14.98 -12.02 -5.68
C ILE A 95 -14.02 -12.01 -6.88
N LEU A 96 -12.90 -11.28 -6.76
CA LEU A 96 -11.84 -11.25 -7.75
C LEU A 96 -11.34 -12.66 -8.08
N ALA A 97 -11.00 -13.44 -7.04
CA ALA A 97 -10.40 -14.76 -7.21
C ALA A 97 -11.33 -15.79 -7.87
N TYR A 98 -12.64 -15.73 -7.57
CA TYR A 98 -13.61 -16.69 -8.07
C TYR A 98 -14.28 -16.26 -9.37
N ILE A 99 -14.54 -14.97 -9.58
CA ILE A 99 -15.35 -14.47 -10.72
C ILE A 99 -14.46 -13.84 -11.79
N PHE A 100 -13.68 -12.83 -11.43
CA PHE A 100 -12.94 -12.01 -12.41
C PHE A 100 -11.68 -12.71 -12.92
N LEU A 101 -10.92 -13.32 -12.03
CA LEU A 101 -9.65 -13.96 -12.35
C LEU A 101 -9.78 -15.07 -13.43
N PRO A 102 -10.76 -15.99 -13.39
CA PRO A 102 -10.94 -16.96 -14.48
C PRO A 102 -11.19 -16.30 -15.84
N VAL A 103 -11.92 -15.19 -15.88
CA VAL A 103 -12.23 -14.45 -17.11
C VAL A 103 -10.99 -13.80 -17.71
N TYR A 104 -10.17 -13.13 -16.89
CA TYR A 104 -8.93 -12.50 -17.36
C TYR A 104 -7.87 -13.50 -17.79
N ILE A 105 -7.81 -14.65 -17.12
CA ILE A 105 -6.92 -15.74 -17.51
C ILE A 105 -7.34 -16.34 -18.87
N ALA A 106 -8.65 -16.49 -19.09
CA ALA A 106 -9.18 -17.05 -20.32
C ALA A 106 -8.98 -16.12 -21.53
N SER A 107 -9.00 -14.79 -21.33
CA SER A 107 -8.75 -13.82 -22.39
C SER A 107 -7.28 -13.71 -22.81
N GLY A 108 -6.34 -14.15 -21.98
CA GLY A 108 -4.90 -14.17 -22.31
C GLY A 108 -4.25 -12.79 -22.42
N VAL A 109 -4.94 -11.74 -21.94
CA VAL A 109 -4.48 -10.36 -21.95
C VAL A 109 -3.61 -10.04 -20.73
N PHE A 110 -2.68 -9.11 -20.90
CA PHE A 110 -1.80 -8.69 -19.81
C PHE A 110 -2.24 -7.37 -19.18
N THR A 111 -3.00 -6.56 -19.92
CA THR A 111 -3.46 -5.26 -19.46
C THR A 111 -4.98 -5.11 -19.56
N MET A 112 -5.55 -4.28 -18.69
CA MET A 112 -6.98 -4.00 -18.67
C MET A 112 -7.50 -3.22 -19.88
N PRO A 113 -6.79 -2.20 -20.38
CA PRO A 113 -7.16 -1.57 -21.64
C PRO A 113 -7.18 -2.56 -22.82
N GLU A 114 -6.30 -3.55 -22.83
CA GLU A 114 -6.27 -4.62 -23.84
C GLU A 114 -7.46 -5.58 -23.69
N TYR A 115 -7.81 -5.97 -22.46
CA TYR A 115 -9.05 -6.73 -22.21
C TYR A 115 -10.28 -6.01 -22.76
N LEU A 116 -10.40 -4.71 -22.49
CA LEU A 116 -11.53 -3.90 -22.93
C LEU A 116 -11.56 -3.73 -24.45
N LYS A 117 -10.40 -3.66 -25.11
CA LYS A 117 -10.31 -3.69 -26.57
C LYS A 117 -10.82 -5.00 -27.16
N LEU A 118 -10.48 -6.15 -26.58
CA LEU A 118 -11.00 -7.44 -27.07
C LEU A 118 -12.50 -7.57 -26.83
N ARG A 119 -13.01 -7.05 -25.72
CA ARG A 119 -14.42 -7.17 -25.34
C ARG A 119 -15.35 -6.23 -26.11
N PHE A 120 -14.97 -4.96 -26.24
CA PHE A 120 -15.82 -3.91 -26.83
C PHE A 120 -15.41 -3.54 -28.26
N GLY A 121 -14.24 -3.98 -28.71
CA GLY A 121 -13.68 -3.60 -30.00
C GLY A 121 -13.10 -2.18 -30.01
N GLY A 122 -12.25 -1.92 -31.00
CA GLY A 122 -11.74 -0.58 -31.29
C GLY A 122 -10.47 -0.18 -30.54
N ASN A 123 -9.51 0.37 -31.28
CA ASN A 123 -8.22 0.83 -30.72
C ASN A 123 -8.36 2.13 -29.91
N ARG A 124 -9.42 2.92 -30.16
CA ARG A 124 -9.64 4.22 -29.52
C ARG A 124 -9.90 4.10 -28.02
N ILE A 125 -10.69 3.10 -27.61
CA ILE A 125 -11.03 2.86 -26.19
C ILE A 125 -9.77 2.46 -25.41
N GLN A 126 -8.92 1.60 -25.99
CA GLN A 126 -7.65 1.20 -25.37
C GLN A 126 -6.77 2.41 -25.07
N ILE A 127 -6.55 3.26 -26.09
CA ILE A 127 -5.67 4.44 -25.96
C ILE A 127 -6.25 5.42 -24.94
N TYR A 128 -7.56 5.71 -25.03
CA TYR A 128 -8.22 6.61 -24.10
C TYR A 128 -8.09 6.15 -22.64
N LEU A 129 -8.40 4.87 -22.36
CA LEU A 129 -8.32 4.34 -21.00
C LEU A 129 -6.88 4.21 -20.50
N ALA A 130 -5.92 3.89 -21.37
CA ALA A 130 -4.51 3.84 -20.99
C ALA A 130 -3.99 5.23 -20.62
N VAL A 131 -4.30 6.26 -21.40
CA VAL A 131 -3.92 7.66 -21.11
C VAL A 131 -4.59 8.15 -19.83
N LEU A 132 -5.90 7.90 -19.69
CA LEU A 132 -6.64 8.27 -18.48
C LEU A 132 -6.05 7.62 -17.23
N ALA A 133 -5.80 6.30 -17.28
CA ALA A 133 -5.20 5.58 -16.16
C ALA A 133 -3.81 6.13 -15.82
N LEU A 134 -2.98 6.42 -16.82
CA LEU A 134 -1.65 6.98 -16.61
C LEU A 134 -1.72 8.34 -15.90
N LEU A 135 -2.61 9.24 -16.34
CA LEU A 135 -2.79 10.53 -15.69
C LEU A 135 -3.28 10.38 -14.25
N VAL A 136 -4.29 9.53 -14.02
CA VAL A 136 -4.81 9.26 -12.68
C VAL A 136 -3.69 8.73 -11.77
N TYR A 137 -2.87 7.79 -12.24
CA TYR A 137 -1.76 7.24 -11.45
C TYR A 137 -0.72 8.28 -11.06
N ILE A 138 -0.33 9.17 -11.98
CA ILE A 138 0.66 10.21 -11.71
C ILE A 138 0.13 11.19 -10.67
N PHE A 139 -1.09 11.72 -10.89
CA PHE A 139 -1.62 12.79 -10.06
C PHE A 139 -2.19 12.32 -8.72
N THR A 140 -2.64 11.07 -8.63
CA THR A 140 -3.25 10.55 -7.38
C THR A 140 -2.31 9.63 -6.64
N LYS A 141 -2.04 8.43 -7.17
CA LYS A 141 -1.27 7.39 -6.48
C LYS A 141 0.17 7.79 -6.20
N ILE A 142 0.95 8.09 -7.24
CA ILE A 142 2.38 8.39 -7.11
C ILE A 142 2.59 9.66 -6.28
N SER A 143 1.78 10.69 -6.53
CA SER A 143 1.85 11.95 -5.78
C SER A 143 1.52 11.77 -4.29
N ALA A 144 0.48 10.99 -3.96
CA ALA A 144 0.11 10.71 -2.57
C ALA A 144 1.19 9.88 -1.85
N ASP A 145 1.74 8.85 -2.51
CA ASP A 145 2.78 8.01 -1.91
C ASP A 145 4.08 8.79 -1.66
N LEU A 146 4.50 9.63 -2.61
CA LEU A 146 5.66 10.51 -2.47
C LEU A 146 5.45 11.52 -1.34
N TYR A 147 4.27 12.12 -1.26
CA TYR A 147 3.95 13.09 -0.21
C TYR A 147 3.93 12.44 1.17
N ALA A 148 3.27 11.28 1.32
CA ALA A 148 3.25 10.53 2.57
C ALA A 148 4.67 10.12 3.01
N GLY A 149 5.50 9.65 2.07
CA GLY A 149 6.90 9.31 2.33
C GLY A 149 7.74 10.52 2.72
N ALA A 150 7.53 11.66 2.05
CA ALA A 150 8.27 12.89 2.34
C ALA A 150 7.92 13.46 3.72
N ILE A 151 6.65 13.39 4.14
CA ILE A 151 6.22 13.73 5.51
C ILE A 151 6.98 12.87 6.52
N PHE A 152 7.07 11.55 6.28
CA PHE A 152 7.77 10.65 7.20
C PHE A 152 9.26 11.03 7.36
N ILE A 153 9.95 11.34 6.26
CA ILE A 153 11.35 11.80 6.28
C ILE A 153 11.48 13.14 6.98
N GLU A 154 10.59 14.09 6.70
CA GLU A 154 10.57 15.39 7.36
C GLU A 154 10.39 15.24 8.87
N GLN A 155 9.48 14.38 9.35
CA GLN A 155 9.25 14.19 10.78
C GLN A 155 10.39 13.45 11.49
N SER A 156 11.08 12.54 10.80
CA SER A 156 12.17 11.74 11.39
C SER A 156 13.54 12.42 11.35
N LEU A 157 13.86 13.14 10.26
CA LEU A 157 15.17 13.75 10.02
C LEU A 157 15.14 15.28 10.11
N ASN A 158 13.96 15.89 10.25
CA ASN A 158 13.75 17.34 10.24
C ASN A 158 14.29 18.02 8.96
N TRP A 159 14.22 17.30 7.84
CA TRP A 159 14.64 17.77 6.52
C TRP A 159 13.55 18.57 5.82
N ASN A 160 13.96 19.43 4.89
CA ASN A 160 13.02 20.14 4.03
C ASN A 160 12.22 19.13 3.16
N ILE A 161 10.90 19.26 3.14
CA ILE A 161 10.00 18.37 2.39
C ILE A 161 10.36 18.23 0.89
N TYR A 162 10.78 19.33 0.25
CA TYR A 162 11.18 19.30 -1.17
C TYR A 162 12.45 18.47 -1.40
N LEU A 163 13.40 18.56 -0.47
CA LEU A 163 14.61 17.75 -0.50
C LEU A 163 14.28 16.27 -0.26
N SER A 164 13.39 15.96 0.67
CA SER A 164 12.89 14.60 0.92
C SER A 164 12.23 13.98 -0.32
N ILE A 165 11.40 14.73 -1.03
CA ILE A 165 10.77 14.28 -2.28
C ILE A 165 11.83 14.00 -3.35
N LEU A 166 12.80 14.90 -3.53
CA LEU A 166 13.86 14.73 -4.54
C LEU A 166 14.72 13.48 -4.26
N VAL A 167 15.08 13.24 -3.00
CA VAL A 167 15.83 12.06 -2.59
C VAL A 167 15.01 10.78 -2.83
N LEU A 168 13.74 10.75 -2.43
CA LEU A 168 12.85 9.61 -2.68
C LEU A 168 12.73 9.30 -4.18
N LEU A 169 12.56 10.34 -5.03
CA LEU A 169 12.51 10.19 -6.47
C LEU A 169 13.82 9.65 -7.05
N ALA A 170 14.96 10.18 -6.60
CA ALA A 170 16.27 9.72 -7.07
C ALA A 170 16.51 8.25 -6.72
N VAL A 171 16.21 7.86 -5.48
CA VAL A 171 16.33 6.47 -5.02
C VAL A 171 15.40 5.56 -5.82
N ALA A 172 14.12 5.92 -5.95
CA ALA A 172 13.15 5.16 -6.74
C ALA A 172 13.57 5.00 -8.21
N ALA A 173 14.12 6.06 -8.83
CA ALA A 173 14.61 6.01 -10.20
C ALA A 173 15.80 5.05 -10.36
N VAL A 174 16.79 5.11 -9.46
CA VAL A 174 17.94 4.20 -9.47
C VAL A 174 17.49 2.74 -9.33
N PHE A 175 16.60 2.45 -8.38
CA PHE A 175 16.08 1.09 -8.18
C PHE A 175 15.27 0.59 -9.38
N THR A 176 14.44 1.45 -9.99
CA THR A 176 13.63 1.09 -11.16
C THR A 176 14.48 0.80 -12.39
N ILE A 177 15.53 1.60 -12.63
CA ILE A 177 16.44 1.41 -13.77
C ILE A 177 17.31 0.15 -13.59
N ALA A 178 17.75 -0.16 -12.37
CA ALA A 178 18.68 -1.25 -12.10
C ALA A 178 18.04 -2.64 -11.93
N GLY A 179 16.76 -2.72 -11.53
CA GLY A 179 16.15 -3.94 -10.99
C GLY A 179 15.83 -5.04 -12.02
N GLY A 180 14.98 -4.77 -13.02
CA GLY A 180 14.34 -5.83 -13.81
C GLY A 180 13.31 -6.65 -13.01
N LEU A 181 12.35 -7.31 -13.68
CA LEU A 181 11.14 -7.85 -13.02
C LEU A 181 11.44 -8.93 -11.97
N THR A 182 12.45 -9.77 -12.19
CA THR A 182 12.82 -10.82 -11.20
C THR A 182 13.43 -10.24 -9.92
N ALA A 183 14.23 -9.17 -10.04
CA ALA A 183 14.80 -8.53 -8.86
C ALA A 183 13.69 -7.93 -8.00
N VAL A 184 12.71 -7.27 -8.65
CA VAL A 184 11.56 -6.64 -7.99
C VAL A 184 10.79 -7.66 -7.14
N ILE A 185 10.45 -8.83 -7.69
CA ILE A 185 9.69 -9.85 -6.92
C ILE A 185 10.43 -10.30 -5.65
N TRP A 186 11.76 -10.48 -5.74
CA TRP A 186 12.56 -10.92 -4.59
C TRP A 186 12.77 -9.81 -3.56
N THR A 187 12.97 -8.57 -4.00
CA THR A 187 13.04 -7.42 -3.08
C THR A 187 11.70 -7.19 -2.39
N ASP A 188 10.58 -7.30 -3.12
CA ASP A 188 9.23 -7.17 -2.57
C ASP A 188 8.91 -8.24 -1.52
N PHE A 189 9.38 -9.48 -1.75
CA PHE A 189 9.18 -10.58 -0.81
C PHE A 189 9.84 -10.28 0.54
N ILE A 190 11.11 -9.86 0.53
CA ILE A 190 11.83 -9.51 1.76
C ILE A 190 11.21 -8.27 2.42
N GLN A 191 10.85 -7.26 1.60
CA GLN A 191 10.19 -6.05 2.10
C GLN A 191 8.86 -6.38 2.79
N THR A 192 8.07 -7.30 2.24
CA THR A 192 6.82 -7.75 2.86
C THR A 192 7.05 -8.33 4.25
N ILE A 193 8.06 -9.20 4.40
CA ILE A 193 8.39 -9.81 5.70
C ILE A 193 8.78 -8.73 6.71
N ILE A 194 9.64 -7.80 6.31
CA ILE A 194 10.11 -6.71 7.18
C ILE A 194 8.93 -5.81 7.57
N MET A 195 8.05 -5.45 6.63
CA MET A 195 6.87 -4.62 6.90
C MET A 195 5.89 -5.31 7.86
N LEU A 196 5.63 -6.61 7.68
CA LEU A 196 4.72 -7.37 8.55
C LEU A 196 5.26 -7.49 9.98
N ILE A 197 6.54 -7.84 10.13
CA ILE A 197 7.18 -7.94 11.45
C ILE A 197 7.22 -6.56 12.11
N GLY A 198 7.63 -5.52 11.38
CA GLY A 198 7.69 -4.15 11.89
C GLY A 198 6.32 -3.63 12.35
N ALA A 199 5.27 -3.86 11.55
CA ALA A 199 3.91 -3.47 11.90
C ALA A 199 3.39 -4.23 13.13
N LEU A 200 3.65 -5.54 13.24
CA LEU A 200 3.22 -6.34 14.39
C LEU A 200 3.93 -5.92 15.67
N VAL A 201 5.26 -5.71 15.62
CA VAL A 201 6.04 -5.25 16.77
C VAL A 201 5.55 -3.88 17.22
N LEU A 202 5.36 -2.94 16.28
CA LEU A 202 4.84 -1.61 16.59
C LEU A 202 3.45 -1.68 17.23
N ALA A 203 2.55 -2.52 16.69
CA ALA A 203 1.22 -2.70 17.25
C ALA A 203 1.28 -3.25 18.68
N VAL A 204 2.06 -4.29 18.93
CA VAL A 204 2.20 -4.88 20.28
C VAL A 204 2.76 -3.87 21.27
N MET A 205 3.81 -3.14 20.90
CA MET A 205 4.39 -2.08 21.75
C MET A 205 3.37 -0.99 22.06
N ALA A 206 2.62 -0.52 21.06
CA ALA A 206 1.57 0.48 21.25
C ALA A 206 0.45 -0.02 22.17
N PHE A 207 0.03 -1.28 22.04
CA PHE A 207 -1.00 -1.87 22.91
C PHE A 207 -0.54 -1.98 24.37
N ILE A 208 0.74 -2.33 24.60
CA ILE A 208 1.32 -2.40 25.94
C ILE A 208 1.36 -1.00 26.57
N GLU A 209 1.86 0.00 25.85
CA GLU A 209 2.00 1.38 26.34
C GLU A 209 0.65 2.02 26.67
N VAL A 210 -0.35 1.77 25.83
CA VAL A 210 -1.70 2.32 26.05
C VAL A 210 -2.39 1.65 27.25
N GLY A 211 -2.08 0.39 27.54
CA GLY A 211 -2.73 -0.42 28.58
C GLY A 211 -3.89 -1.26 28.04
N GLY A 212 -3.78 -1.75 26.80
CA GLY A 212 -4.79 -2.55 26.13
C GLY A 212 -6.04 -1.77 25.69
N ILE A 213 -7.11 -2.49 25.38
CA ILE A 213 -8.37 -1.89 24.86
C ILE A 213 -9.02 -0.95 25.90
N ALA A 214 -8.92 -1.27 27.19
CA ALA A 214 -9.42 -0.40 28.26
C ALA A 214 -8.67 0.94 28.28
N GLY A 215 -7.34 0.89 28.13
CA GLY A 215 -6.51 2.08 27.99
C GLY A 215 -6.87 2.92 26.76
N ILE A 216 -7.16 2.28 25.62
CA ILE A 216 -7.62 2.99 24.41
C ILE A 216 -8.92 3.72 24.71
N LYS A 217 -9.91 3.05 25.33
CA LYS A 217 -11.21 3.68 25.63
C LYS A 217 -11.09 4.87 26.59
N ALA A 218 -10.16 4.81 27.53
CA ALA A 218 -9.94 5.88 28.50
C ALA A 218 -9.14 7.05 27.91
N LYS A 219 -8.07 6.77 27.17
CA LYS A 219 -7.09 7.79 26.72
C LYS A 219 -7.39 8.37 25.33
N TYR A 220 -8.08 7.63 24.46
CA TYR A 220 -8.35 8.08 23.09
C TYR A 220 -9.19 9.37 23.02
N PRO A 221 -10.24 9.59 23.84
CA PRO A 221 -11.01 10.84 23.80
C PRO A 221 -10.17 12.09 24.12
N ASP A 222 -9.14 11.93 24.95
CA ASP A 222 -8.25 13.02 25.37
C ASP A 222 -7.01 13.17 24.47
N ALA A 223 -6.86 12.31 23.45
CA ALA A 223 -5.72 12.28 22.55
C ALA A 223 -5.78 13.38 21.48
N VAL A 224 -5.74 14.64 21.91
CA VAL A 224 -5.70 15.81 21.01
C VAL A 224 -4.26 16.18 20.71
N SER A 225 -3.93 16.39 19.43
CA SER A 225 -2.59 16.83 19.03
C SER A 225 -2.33 18.27 19.50
N ASN A 226 -1.26 18.48 20.29
CA ASN A 226 -0.82 19.82 20.69
C ASN A 226 -0.24 20.66 19.53
N HIS A 227 0.22 20.00 18.46
CA HIS A 227 0.80 20.65 17.29
C HIS A 227 0.16 20.12 16.02
N THR A 228 -0.45 21.01 15.22
CA THR A 228 -0.96 20.72 13.89
C THR A 228 -0.07 21.39 12.84
N ARG A 229 0.12 20.75 11.68
CA ARG A 229 0.92 21.29 10.58
C ARG A 229 0.33 22.59 9.98
N HIS A 230 -0.99 22.77 10.12
CA HIS A 230 -1.73 23.92 9.60
C HIS A 230 -2.28 24.77 10.76
N SER A 231 -1.55 25.84 11.09
CA SER A 231 -1.95 26.95 11.97
C SER A 231 -2.45 26.57 13.38
N GLU A 232 -1.78 27.09 14.41
CA GLU A 232 -2.19 26.99 15.82
C GLU A 232 -3.63 27.50 16.08
N ALA A 233 -4.19 28.31 15.17
CA ALA A 233 -5.53 28.88 15.27
C ALA A 233 -6.66 27.98 14.74
N ASN A 234 -6.38 26.91 13.99
CA ASN A 234 -7.42 26.04 13.42
C ASN A 234 -7.38 24.63 14.05
N SER A 235 -8.00 24.49 15.22
CA SER A 235 -8.08 23.23 15.98
C SER A 235 -9.25 22.32 15.55
N THR A 236 -9.74 22.46 14.32
CA THR A 236 -10.90 21.68 13.84
C THR A 236 -10.51 20.27 13.37
N CYS A 237 -9.25 20.05 12.99
CA CYS A 237 -8.73 18.76 12.56
C CYS A 237 -8.07 17.99 13.71
N GLY A 238 -8.17 16.65 13.68
CA GLY A 238 -7.47 15.77 14.62
C GLY A 238 -8.08 15.66 16.02
N ARG A 239 -9.32 16.13 16.23
CA ARG A 239 -10.05 15.87 17.48
C ARG A 239 -10.67 14.47 17.45
N PRO A 240 -10.42 13.63 18.47
CA PRO A 240 -11.06 12.34 18.61
C PRO A 240 -12.59 12.47 18.58
N ARG A 241 -13.26 11.72 17.71
CA ARG A 241 -14.73 11.69 17.70
C ARG A 241 -15.27 10.88 18.88
N GLY A 242 -16.45 11.23 19.39
CA GLY A 242 -17.10 10.47 20.47
C GLY A 242 -17.54 9.05 20.07
N ASP A 243 -17.74 8.81 18.79
CA ASP A 243 -18.17 7.53 18.22
C ASP A 243 -17.01 6.67 17.69
N TYR A 244 -15.76 6.92 18.12
CA TYR A 244 -14.53 6.28 17.65
C TYR A 244 -14.51 4.74 17.68
N MET A 245 -15.29 4.10 18.56
CA MET A 245 -15.43 2.63 18.66
C MET A 245 -16.59 2.06 17.83
N HIS A 246 -17.39 2.90 17.18
CA HIS A 246 -18.47 2.45 16.32
C HIS A 246 -17.94 2.13 14.92
N LEU A 247 -18.15 0.87 14.53
CA LEU A 247 -17.78 0.34 13.22
C LEU A 247 -18.70 0.93 12.13
N PHE A 248 -20.01 0.82 12.33
CA PHE A 248 -21.02 1.46 11.48
C PHE A 248 -21.38 2.82 12.03
N ARG A 249 -21.10 3.87 11.26
CA ARG A 249 -21.37 5.26 11.65
C ARG A 249 -22.77 5.69 11.26
N ASP A 250 -23.21 6.76 11.90
CA ASP A 250 -24.47 7.42 11.56
C ASP A 250 -24.56 7.75 10.06
N PRO A 251 -25.70 7.49 9.40
CA PRO A 251 -25.85 7.64 7.96
C PRO A 251 -25.71 9.07 7.44
N VAL A 252 -25.87 10.10 8.27
CA VAL A 252 -25.94 11.50 7.84
C VAL A 252 -24.78 12.33 8.40
N THR A 253 -24.39 12.08 9.64
CA THR A 253 -23.39 12.88 10.37
C THR A 253 -22.03 12.20 10.51
N GLY A 254 -21.93 10.93 10.07
CA GLY A 254 -20.68 10.18 10.03
C GLY A 254 -19.74 10.69 8.93
N ASP A 255 -18.43 10.63 9.20
CA ASP A 255 -17.37 10.77 8.20
C ASP A 255 -17.34 9.60 7.20
N ILE A 256 -17.58 8.39 7.72
CA ILE A 256 -17.73 7.15 6.95
C ILE A 256 -19.14 6.62 7.21
N PRO A 257 -20.18 7.28 6.69
CA PRO A 257 -21.56 6.90 6.94
C PRO A 257 -21.80 5.48 6.44
N TRP A 258 -22.56 4.66 7.17
CA TRP A 258 -22.74 3.25 6.79
C TRP A 258 -23.30 3.04 5.36
N PRO A 259 -24.16 3.91 4.78
CA PRO A 259 -24.57 3.78 3.38
C PRO A 259 -23.40 4.01 2.41
N GLY A 260 -22.41 4.81 2.82
CA GLY A 260 -21.17 5.04 2.07
C GLY A 260 -20.34 3.77 1.84
N LEU A 261 -20.58 2.70 2.61
CA LEU A 261 -19.95 1.40 2.39
C LEU A 261 -20.28 0.80 1.02
N ILE A 262 -21.45 1.10 0.47
CA ILE A 262 -21.81 0.68 -0.89
C ILE A 262 -20.89 1.38 -1.90
N GLY A 263 -20.66 2.68 -1.72
CA GLY A 263 -19.71 3.44 -2.53
C GLY A 263 -18.28 2.95 -2.40
N ILE A 264 -17.85 2.64 -1.17
CA ILE A 264 -16.54 2.03 -0.90
C ILE A 264 -16.43 0.67 -1.61
N THR A 265 -17.49 -0.14 -1.61
CA THR A 265 -17.51 -1.42 -2.32
C THR A 265 -17.31 -1.26 -3.83
N ILE A 266 -17.95 -0.27 -4.46
CA ILE A 266 -17.76 0.03 -5.88
C ILE A 266 -16.30 0.43 -6.14
N ASN A 267 -15.73 1.28 -5.29
CA ASN A 267 -14.33 1.69 -5.39
C ASN A 267 -13.37 0.49 -5.22
N SER A 268 -13.64 -0.37 -4.22
CA SER A 268 -12.87 -1.59 -3.99
C SER A 268 -12.94 -2.55 -5.18
N ILE A 269 -14.10 -2.73 -5.80
CA ILE A 269 -14.24 -3.55 -7.02
C ILE A 269 -13.39 -2.96 -8.15
N TRP A 270 -13.42 -1.64 -8.34
CA TRP A 270 -12.55 -1.02 -9.33
C TRP A 270 -11.06 -1.24 -8.99
N TYR A 271 -10.66 -0.98 -7.75
CA TYR A 271 -9.26 -1.10 -7.31
C TYR A 271 -8.72 -2.53 -7.44
N TRP A 272 -9.42 -3.50 -6.85
CA TRP A 272 -8.96 -4.90 -6.82
C TRP A 272 -9.25 -5.65 -8.11
N CYS A 273 -10.44 -5.48 -8.69
CA CYS A 273 -10.81 -6.25 -9.87
C CYS A 273 -10.33 -5.63 -11.17
N SER A 274 -10.20 -4.30 -11.26
CA SER A 274 -9.88 -3.59 -12.52
C SER A 274 -8.48 -2.97 -12.57
N ASP A 275 -7.87 -2.60 -11.45
CA ASP A 275 -6.60 -1.85 -11.44
C ASP A 275 -5.37 -2.71 -11.10
N GLN A 276 -5.58 -3.93 -10.58
CA GLN A 276 -4.47 -4.77 -10.12
C GLN A 276 -3.54 -5.19 -11.28
N ARG A 277 -2.24 -4.92 -11.13
CA ARG A 277 -1.24 -4.95 -12.23
C ARG A 277 -0.71 -6.34 -12.63
N LEU A 278 -1.28 -7.44 -12.13
CA LEU A 278 -0.67 -8.78 -12.21
C LEU A 278 -1.56 -9.86 -12.85
N TRP A 279 -2.01 -9.60 -14.08
CA TRP A 279 -2.72 -10.59 -14.92
C TRP A 279 -1.79 -11.54 -15.70
N GLY A 280 -0.50 -11.59 -15.36
CA GLY A 280 0.51 -12.38 -16.08
C GLY A 280 0.32 -13.90 -15.93
N VAL A 281 0.45 -14.65 -17.03
CA VAL A 281 0.22 -16.10 -17.23
C VAL A 281 0.65 -17.06 -16.09
N GLN A 282 1.62 -16.71 -15.24
CA GLN A 282 2.03 -17.50 -14.06
C GLN A 282 1.03 -17.50 -12.90
N THR A 283 0.06 -16.57 -12.86
CA THR A 283 -0.93 -16.46 -11.77
C THR A 283 -2.02 -17.55 -11.78
N ARG A 284 -2.12 -18.35 -12.86
CA ARG A 284 -3.16 -19.40 -13.04
C ARG A 284 -3.30 -20.37 -11.88
N LYS A 285 -2.19 -20.91 -11.36
CA LYS A 285 -2.19 -21.90 -10.27
C LYS A 285 -2.10 -21.27 -8.89
N TYR A 286 -1.64 -20.03 -8.81
CA TYR A 286 -1.16 -19.45 -7.57
C TYR A 286 -2.06 -18.36 -7.03
N VAL A 287 -2.79 -17.60 -7.86
CA VAL A 287 -3.69 -16.55 -7.34
C VAL A 287 -4.90 -17.12 -6.64
N LYS A 288 -5.45 -18.27 -7.05
CA LYS A 288 -6.50 -18.93 -6.26
C LYS A 288 -6.00 -19.35 -4.87
N LYS A 289 -4.75 -19.81 -4.77
CA LYS A 289 -4.12 -20.17 -3.49
C LYS A 289 -3.73 -18.93 -2.68
N CYS A 290 -3.16 -17.89 -3.31
CA CYS A 290 -2.83 -16.62 -2.67
C CYS A 290 -4.06 -15.85 -2.22
N ALA A 291 -5.14 -15.83 -2.99
CA ALA A 291 -6.38 -15.18 -2.58
C ALA A 291 -7.09 -15.95 -1.46
N ALA A 292 -7.04 -17.29 -1.50
CA ALA A 292 -7.50 -18.11 -0.38
C ALA A 292 -6.64 -17.88 0.87
N VAL A 293 -5.32 -17.73 0.73
CA VAL A 293 -4.39 -17.45 1.83
C VAL A 293 -4.53 -16.00 2.31
N LEU A 294 -4.68 -15.00 1.45
CA LEU A 294 -4.96 -13.62 1.87
C LEU A 294 -6.31 -13.51 2.60
N GLY A 295 -7.32 -14.27 2.16
CA GLY A 295 -8.60 -14.38 2.87
C GLY A 295 -8.56 -15.24 4.14
N ALA A 296 -7.58 -16.15 4.29
CA ALA A 296 -7.46 -17.07 5.44
C ALA A 296 -6.34 -16.71 6.43
N VAL A 297 -5.42 -15.81 6.09
CA VAL A 297 -4.29 -15.38 6.96
C VAL A 297 -4.70 -14.26 7.92
N GLN A 298 -5.94 -13.76 7.81
CA GLN A 298 -6.49 -12.72 8.71
C GLN A 298 -7.67 -13.21 9.56
N THR A 299 -7.90 -14.52 9.64
CA THR A 299 -8.72 -15.18 10.68
C THR A 299 -7.83 -15.78 11.75
#